data_AF-A0AAN8CH57-F1
#
_entry.id   AF-A0AAN8CH57-F1
#
_cell.length_a   1.000
_cell.length_b   1.000
_cell.length_c   1.000
_cell.angle_alpha   90.00
_cell.angle_beta   90.00
_cell.angle_gamma   90.00
#
_symmetry.space_group_name_H-M   'P 1'
#
loop_
_entity.id
_entity.type
_entity.pdbx_description
1 polymer ?
#
loop_
_entity_poly.entity_id
_entity_poly.type
_entity_poly.pdbx_seq_one_letter_code
_entity_poly.pdbx_strand_id
1 'polypeptide(L)'
;MIPVPTLHITLLVTHLASQEQVDLAATVLAEAEPSLTELLGGRDLVLPFSGIGHFRKEVVFVGLAPGQHRHTLDSLAELLQSRFEEQGLLQEGNRGFEPHLTMMKLSRAPKLRSQGMKRVDPALYSNYTNKFFGDQTVERVDLCSMLKKKQQDGYYHTETSLQLGGHRRSEPDEAELLRVSRRLVEDAVNRALLQYKQETLQNGGGPNATAPQPPGNTDETKTDTTANSTTDYRK
;
A
#
# COMPACT_ATOMS: atom_id res chain seq x y z
N MET A 1 11.45 -3.09 27.27
CA MET A 1 10.94 -3.49 25.94
C MET A 1 9.43 -3.54 25.99
N ILE A 2 8.75 -3.31 24.87
CA ILE A 2 7.30 -3.54 24.76
C ILE A 2 7.07 -5.05 24.59
N PRO A 3 6.18 -5.69 25.37
CA PRO A 3 5.84 -7.09 25.18
C PRO A 3 5.25 -7.35 23.79
N VAL A 4 5.63 -8.45 23.15
CA VAL A 4 5.14 -8.85 21.81
C VAL A 4 3.61 -8.85 21.73
N PRO A 5 2.87 -9.39 22.72
CA PRO A 5 1.40 -9.37 22.67
C PRO A 5 0.78 -7.98 22.76
N THR A 6 1.56 -6.90 22.90
CA THR A 6 1.06 -5.53 22.99
C THR A 6 1.52 -4.65 21.82
N LEU A 7 2.17 -5.25 20.81
CA LEU A 7 2.53 -4.54 19.59
C LEU A 7 1.25 -4.16 18.83
N HIS A 8 1.12 -2.89 18.47
CA HIS A 8 -0.03 -2.34 17.75
C HIS A 8 0.38 -1.01 17.09
N ILE A 9 -0.44 -0.55 16.13
CA ILE A 9 -0.44 0.84 15.66
C ILE A 9 -1.59 1.56 16.36
N THR A 10 -1.31 2.70 16.97
CA THR A 10 -2.35 3.56 17.56
C THR A 10 -2.92 4.46 16.49
N LEU A 11 -4.22 4.32 16.19
CA LEU A 11 -4.93 5.17 15.21
C LEU A 11 -5.44 6.48 15.83
N LEU A 12 -5.97 6.38 17.05
CA LEU A 12 -6.57 7.49 17.78
C LEU A 12 -6.34 7.31 19.28
N VAL A 13 -6.20 8.42 20.00
CA VAL A 13 -6.17 8.44 21.47
C VAL A 13 -7.27 9.36 21.95
N THR A 14 -8.10 8.86 22.86
CA THR A 14 -9.19 9.62 23.49
C THR A 14 -9.24 9.36 25.00
N HIS A 15 -9.82 10.30 25.74
CA HIS A 15 -10.14 10.15 27.15
C HIS A 15 -11.65 9.96 27.33
N LEU A 16 -12.05 8.75 27.73
CA LEU A 16 -13.42 8.37 28.02
C LEU A 16 -13.58 8.30 29.54
N ALA A 17 -14.30 9.26 30.12
CA ALA A 17 -14.37 9.50 31.57
C ALA A 17 -15.42 8.64 32.28
N SER A 18 -16.37 8.06 31.55
CA SER A 18 -17.50 7.28 32.09
C SER A 18 -17.79 6.04 31.24
N GLN A 19 -18.53 5.09 31.80
CA GLN A 19 -19.01 3.93 31.06
C GLN A 19 -19.92 4.33 29.89
N GLU A 20 -20.75 5.37 30.06
CA GLU A 20 -21.58 5.91 28.97
C GLU A 20 -20.75 6.39 27.78
N GLN A 21 -19.61 7.05 28.02
CA GLN A 21 -18.70 7.45 26.95
C GLN A 21 -17.98 6.26 26.30
N VAL A 22 -17.70 5.20 27.07
CA VAL A 22 -17.16 3.94 26.53
C VAL A 22 -18.18 3.27 25.61
N ASP A 23 -19.44 3.18 26.04
CA ASP A 23 -20.52 2.57 25.27
C ASP A 23 -20.81 3.38 24.00
N LEU A 24 -20.79 4.71 24.10
CA LEU A 24 -20.91 5.60 22.94
C LEU A 24 -19.74 5.41 21.96
N ALA A 25 -18.49 5.40 22.44
CA ALA A 25 -17.32 5.16 21.59
C ALA A 25 -17.36 3.79 20.89
N ALA A 26 -17.86 2.76 21.57
CA ALA A 26 -18.06 1.44 20.97
C ALA A 26 -19.11 1.48 19.86
N THR A 27 -20.20 2.21 20.07
CA THR A 27 -21.26 2.43 19.06
C THR A 27 -20.70 3.15 17.84
N VAL A 28 -19.96 4.24 18.06
CA VAL A 28 -19.33 5.02 16.98
C VAL A 28 -18.37 4.19 16.14
N LEU A 29 -17.57 3.32 16.78
CA LEU A 29 -16.68 2.43 16.06
C LEU A 29 -17.46 1.42 15.21
N ALA A 30 -18.55 0.85 15.74
CA ALA A 30 -19.39 -0.07 14.98
C ALA A 30 -20.06 0.62 13.78
N GLU A 31 -20.58 1.84 13.96
CA GLU A 31 -21.21 2.64 12.91
C GLU A 31 -20.23 3.09 11.81
N ALA A 32 -18.92 3.04 12.06
CA ALA A 32 -17.91 3.34 11.06
C ALA A 32 -17.70 2.21 10.02
N GLU A 33 -18.22 1.00 10.27
CA GLU A 33 -18.03 -0.17 9.40
C GLU A 33 -18.34 0.08 7.91
N PRO A 34 -19.49 0.68 7.53
CA PRO A 34 -19.82 0.87 6.12
C PRO A 34 -18.85 1.84 5.44
N SER A 35 -18.49 2.94 6.13
CA SER A 35 -17.54 3.93 5.63
C SER A 35 -16.13 3.34 5.48
N LEU A 36 -15.71 2.47 6.40
CA LEU A 36 -14.43 1.76 6.32
C LEU A 36 -14.42 0.74 5.20
N THR A 37 -15.52 0.00 5.00
CA THR A 37 -15.67 -0.95 3.89
C THR A 37 -15.58 -0.23 2.54
N GLU A 38 -16.24 0.92 2.42
CA GLU A 38 -16.16 1.78 1.24
C GLU A 38 -14.74 2.30 1.00
N LEU A 39 -14.07 2.80 2.05
CA LEU A 39 -12.69 3.30 1.99
C LEU A 39 -11.72 2.23 1.48
N LEU A 40 -11.86 0.99 1.96
CA LEU A 40 -11.03 -0.13 1.53
C LEU A 40 -11.38 -0.62 0.11
N GLY A 41 -12.62 -0.39 -0.34
CA GLY A 41 -13.07 -0.77 -1.67
C GLY A 41 -13.03 -2.29 -1.90
N GLY A 42 -13.26 -3.08 -0.84
CA GLY A 42 -13.18 -4.54 -0.88
C GLY A 42 -11.77 -5.12 -1.05
N ARG A 43 -10.73 -4.34 -0.76
CA ARG A 43 -9.33 -4.78 -0.76
C ARG A 43 -8.80 -4.85 0.66
N ASP A 44 -7.88 -5.79 0.89
CA ASP A 44 -7.16 -5.86 2.15
C ASP A 44 -6.20 -4.66 2.30
N LEU A 45 -6.15 -4.09 3.50
CA LEU A 45 -5.11 -3.13 3.87
C LEU A 45 -3.90 -3.90 4.39
N VAL A 46 -2.82 -3.91 3.61
CA VAL A 46 -1.55 -4.57 3.97
C VAL A 46 -0.51 -3.51 4.34
N LEU A 47 0.10 -3.64 5.52
CA LEU A 47 1.08 -2.71 6.07
C LEU A 47 2.50 -3.30 6.01
N PRO A 48 3.36 -2.84 5.09
CA PRO A 48 4.76 -3.22 5.03
C PRO A 48 5.57 -2.51 6.11
N PHE A 49 6.06 -3.26 7.10
CA PHE A 49 6.90 -2.74 8.17
C PHE A 49 8.38 -2.72 7.75
N SER A 50 8.97 -1.53 7.78
CA SER A 50 10.35 -1.33 7.35
C SER A 50 11.03 -0.21 8.13
N GLY A 51 12.31 -0.46 8.43
CA GLY A 51 13.21 0.48 9.09
C GLY A 51 12.89 0.73 10.56
N ILE A 52 13.88 1.27 11.26
CA ILE A 52 13.74 1.66 12.68
C ILE A 52 13.90 3.16 12.82
N GLY A 53 12.90 3.77 13.45
CA GLY A 53 12.86 5.18 13.80
C GLY A 53 12.83 5.42 15.31
N HIS A 54 12.87 6.70 15.69
CA HIS A 54 12.71 7.06 17.09
C HIS A 54 12.03 8.42 17.31
N PHE A 55 11.30 8.55 18.42
CA PHE A 55 10.90 9.85 18.94
C PHE A 55 11.84 10.26 20.07
N ARG A 56 12.59 11.35 19.84
CA ARG A 56 13.55 11.94 20.81
C ARG A 56 14.59 10.95 21.37
N LYS A 57 14.81 9.82 20.69
CA LYS A 57 15.61 8.67 21.17
C LYS A 57 15.08 8.06 22.48
N GLU A 58 13.83 8.32 22.85
CA GLU A 58 13.17 7.76 24.04
C GLU A 58 12.15 6.66 23.70
N VAL A 59 11.60 6.72 22.49
CA VAL A 59 10.71 5.73 21.91
C VAL A 59 11.37 5.21 20.64
N VAL A 60 11.53 3.90 20.52
CA VAL A 60 12.07 3.23 19.33
C VAL A 60 10.97 2.40 18.71
N PHE A 61 10.79 2.51 17.40
CA PHE A 61 9.68 1.92 16.67
C PHE A 61 10.09 1.40 15.29
N VAL A 62 9.33 0.45 14.76
CA VAL A 62 9.40 0.08 13.34
C VAL A 62 8.49 1.01 12.54
N GLY A 63 9.01 1.53 11.43
CA GLY A 63 8.26 2.39 10.51
C GLY A 63 7.42 1.60 9.51
N LEU A 64 6.67 2.32 8.70
CA LEU A 64 6.03 1.77 7.51
C LEU A 64 6.86 2.14 6.27
N ALA A 65 7.00 1.21 5.32
CA ALA A 65 7.54 1.54 4.02
C ALA A 65 6.64 2.57 3.31
N PRO A 66 7.16 3.42 2.42
CA PRO A 66 6.34 4.30 1.60
C PRO A 66 5.41 3.51 0.67
N GLY A 67 4.20 4.02 0.43
CA GLY A 67 3.25 3.41 -0.52
C GLY A 67 1.80 3.82 -0.26
N GLN A 68 0.89 3.36 -1.11
CA GLN A 68 -0.53 3.72 -1.07
C GLN A 68 -1.24 3.28 0.22
N HIS A 69 -0.79 2.18 0.84
CA HIS A 69 -1.28 1.71 2.13
C HIS A 69 -1.15 2.78 3.23
N ARG A 70 -0.15 3.66 3.16
CA ARG A 70 0.00 4.78 4.10
C ARG A 70 -1.15 5.76 3.97
N HIS A 71 -1.49 6.16 2.74
CA HIS A 71 -2.63 7.05 2.50
C HIS A 71 -3.95 6.43 2.96
N THR A 72 -4.17 5.14 2.68
CA THR A 72 -5.37 4.43 3.17
C THR A 72 -5.43 4.39 4.69
N LEU A 73 -4.29 4.16 5.36
CA LEU A 73 -4.22 4.17 6.83
C LEU A 73 -4.45 5.57 7.41
N ASP A 74 -3.92 6.62 6.78
CA ASP A 74 -4.15 8.01 7.18
C ASP A 74 -5.64 8.37 7.05
N SER A 75 -6.28 8.05 5.91
CA SER A 75 -7.72 8.25 5.72
C SER A 75 -8.59 7.46 6.70
N LEU A 76 -8.15 6.25 7.07
CA LEU A 76 -8.82 5.44 8.09
C LEU A 76 -8.74 6.14 9.46
N ALA A 77 -7.57 6.65 9.84
CA ALA A 77 -7.39 7.36 11.09
C ALA A 77 -8.19 8.68 11.12
N GLU A 78 -8.20 9.43 10.02
CA GLU A 78 -8.98 10.67 9.86
C GLU A 78 -10.49 10.41 9.95
N LEU A 79 -10.99 9.36 9.30
CA LEU A 79 -12.39 8.95 9.39
C LEU A 79 -12.79 8.62 10.84
N LEU A 80 -11.99 7.81 11.54
CA LEU A 80 -12.28 7.49 12.93
C LEU A 80 -12.20 8.73 13.83
N GLN A 81 -11.22 9.61 13.57
CA GLN A 81 -11.09 10.86 14.30
C GLN A 81 -12.33 11.75 14.12
N SER A 82 -12.80 11.96 12.89
CA SER A 82 -13.97 12.81 12.63
C SER A 82 -15.23 12.26 13.29
N ARG A 83 -15.46 10.94 13.23
CA ARG A 83 -16.61 10.28 13.88
C ARG A 83 -16.59 10.45 15.39
N PHE A 84 -15.43 10.31 16.03
CA PHE A 84 -15.30 10.54 17.47
C PHE A 84 -15.45 12.03 17.82
N GLU A 85 -14.96 12.94 16.98
CA GLU A 85 -15.12 14.38 17.16
C GLU A 85 -16.58 14.83 17.08
N GLU A 86 -17.32 14.35 16.07
CA GLU A 86 -18.75 14.61 15.86
C GLU A 86 -19.61 14.25 17.08
N GLN A 87 -19.18 13.24 17.85
CA GLN A 87 -19.88 12.76 19.05
C GLN A 87 -19.34 13.38 20.35
N GLY A 88 -18.45 14.37 20.26
CA GLY A 88 -17.85 15.02 21.43
C GLY A 88 -16.93 14.10 22.23
N LEU A 89 -16.39 13.05 21.60
CA LEU A 89 -15.49 12.09 22.24
C LEU A 89 -14.01 12.49 22.10
N LEU A 90 -13.67 13.62 21.49
CA LEU A 90 -12.30 14.12 21.38
C LEU A 90 -12.11 15.42 22.16
N GLN A 91 -10.91 15.55 22.74
CA GLN A 91 -10.44 16.80 23.33
C GLN A 91 -9.59 17.56 22.29
N GLU A 92 -9.59 18.89 22.37
CA GLU A 92 -8.78 19.74 21.50
C GLU A 92 -7.28 19.41 21.58
N GLY A 93 -6.57 19.48 20.46
CA GLY A 93 -5.11 19.34 20.41
C GLY A 93 -4.59 17.96 19.98
N ASN A 94 -5.33 17.22 19.16
CA ASN A 94 -4.80 16.00 18.56
C ASN A 94 -3.55 16.32 17.73
N ARG A 95 -2.45 15.62 18.01
CA ARG A 95 -1.22 15.76 17.23
C ARG A 95 -1.39 15.02 15.91
N GLY A 96 -0.65 15.43 14.88
CA GLY A 96 -0.65 14.74 13.60
C GLY A 96 -0.44 13.23 13.74
N PHE A 97 -1.16 12.46 12.93
CA PHE A 97 -1.06 11.01 12.90
C PHE A 97 0.25 10.58 12.25
N GLU A 98 1.07 9.84 13.01
CA GLU A 98 2.30 9.24 12.53
C GLU A 98 2.28 7.75 12.92
N PRO A 99 1.86 6.83 12.02
CA PRO A 99 1.74 5.41 12.30
C PRO A 99 3.12 4.80 12.53
N HIS A 100 3.25 4.08 13.64
CA HIS A 100 4.49 3.42 14.03
C HIS A 100 4.20 2.21 14.91
N LEU A 101 5.01 1.16 14.79
CA LEU A 101 4.95 -0.01 15.65
C LEU A 101 5.99 0.12 16.77
N THR A 102 5.55 0.57 17.95
CA THR A 102 6.45 0.79 19.08
C THR A 102 7.07 -0.52 19.57
N MET A 103 8.40 -0.62 19.56
CA MET A 103 9.14 -1.74 20.18
C MET A 103 9.70 -1.39 21.56
N MET A 104 10.10 -0.14 21.78
CA MET A 104 10.70 0.32 23.05
C MET A 104 10.14 1.68 23.49
N LYS A 105 9.91 1.84 24.79
CA LYS A 105 9.67 3.13 25.44
C LYS A 105 10.47 3.21 26.74
N LEU A 106 11.35 4.20 26.91
CA LEU A 106 12.10 4.41 28.16
C LEU A 106 11.18 4.80 29.33
N SER A 107 10.02 5.40 29.06
CA SER A 107 9.00 5.68 30.09
C SER A 107 8.46 4.42 30.77
N ARG A 108 8.58 3.25 30.12
CA ARG A 108 8.22 1.94 30.70
C ARG A 108 9.37 1.30 31.48
N ALA A 109 10.52 1.96 31.58
CA ALA A 109 11.71 1.47 32.30
C ALA A 109 12.22 2.53 33.30
N PRO A 110 11.45 2.86 34.36
CA PRO A 110 11.79 3.95 35.29
C PRO A 110 13.13 3.72 36.00
N LYS A 111 13.49 2.47 36.30
CA LYS A 111 14.79 2.12 36.89
C LYS A 111 15.96 2.57 35.99
N LEU A 112 15.91 2.26 34.69
CA LEU A 112 16.95 2.69 33.75
C LEU A 112 17.03 4.22 33.63
N ARG A 113 15.89 4.90 33.63
CA ARG A 113 15.86 6.38 33.65
C ARG A 113 16.51 6.96 34.91
N SER A 114 16.22 6.38 36.08
CA SER A 114 16.83 6.80 37.35
C SER A 114 18.34 6.56 37.39
N GLN A 115 18.84 5.60 36.62
CA GLN A 115 20.27 5.31 36.45
C GLN A 115 20.94 6.18 35.37
N GLY A 116 20.25 7.20 34.85
CA GLY A 116 20.80 8.17 33.89
C GLY A 116 20.56 7.84 32.41
N MET A 117 19.92 6.70 32.09
CA MET A 117 19.58 6.37 30.71
C MET A 117 18.39 7.20 30.22
N LYS A 118 18.69 8.35 29.61
CA LYS A 118 17.69 9.28 29.06
C LYS A 118 17.38 9.05 27.58
N ARG A 119 18.24 8.34 26.86
CA ARG A 119 18.14 8.12 25.40
C ARG A 119 18.68 6.74 25.06
N VAL A 120 18.14 6.14 24.00
CA VAL A 120 18.66 4.92 23.37
C VAL A 120 19.66 5.34 22.30
N ASP A 121 20.85 4.76 22.32
CA ASP A 121 21.88 5.03 21.31
C ASP A 121 21.46 4.43 19.96
N PRO A 122 21.35 5.22 18.88
CA PRO A 122 21.05 4.71 17.54
C PRO A 122 22.02 3.66 17.01
N ALA A 123 23.26 3.62 17.50
CA ALA A 123 24.22 2.58 17.13
C ALA A 123 23.72 1.17 17.48
N LEU A 124 22.86 1.02 18.50
CA LEU A 124 22.31 -0.27 18.92
C LEU A 124 21.36 -0.89 17.88
N TYR A 125 20.81 -0.09 16.98
CA TYR A 125 19.84 -0.54 15.98
C TYR A 125 20.18 -0.08 14.55
N SER A 126 21.41 0.38 14.31
CA SER A 126 21.87 0.85 12.99
C SER A 126 21.75 -0.21 11.90
N ASN A 127 22.02 -1.49 12.23
CA ASN A 127 21.87 -2.62 11.30
C ASN A 127 20.42 -2.85 10.84
N TYR A 128 19.45 -2.22 11.50
CA TYR A 128 18.02 -2.39 11.26
C TYR A 128 17.35 -1.14 10.68
N THR A 129 18.09 -0.04 10.52
CA THR A 129 17.53 1.25 10.06
C THR A 129 16.79 1.16 8.74
N ASN A 130 17.20 0.28 7.83
CA ASN A 130 16.57 0.05 6.53
C ASN A 130 16.05 -1.40 6.36
N LYS A 131 15.94 -2.17 7.44
CA LYS A 131 15.53 -3.57 7.36
C LYS A 131 14.03 -3.66 7.08
N PHE A 132 13.64 -4.46 6.10
CA PHE A 132 12.27 -4.91 5.95
C PHE A 132 11.94 -6.02 6.97
N PHE A 133 10.88 -5.84 7.74
CA PHE A 133 10.46 -6.75 8.82
C PHE A 133 9.34 -7.70 8.39
N GLY A 134 8.53 -7.31 7.41
CA GLY A 134 7.43 -8.12 6.90
C GLY A 134 6.17 -7.29 6.67
N ASP A 135 5.16 -7.96 6.14
CA ASP A 135 3.84 -7.39 5.87
C ASP A 135 2.84 -7.84 6.93
N GLN A 136 1.92 -6.95 7.30
CA GLN A 136 0.79 -7.27 8.17
C GLN A 136 -0.51 -6.82 7.52
N THR A 137 -1.38 -7.77 7.21
CA THR A 137 -2.76 -7.46 6.86
C THR A 137 -3.50 -6.95 8.09
N VAL A 138 -4.22 -5.83 7.95
CA VAL A 138 -5.04 -5.27 9.01
C VAL A 138 -6.35 -6.04 9.08
N GLU A 139 -6.51 -6.84 10.13
CA GLU A 139 -7.69 -7.69 10.32
C GLU A 139 -8.82 -6.97 11.05
N ARG A 140 -8.48 -6.09 12.01
CA ARG A 140 -9.45 -5.41 12.87
C ARG A 140 -8.94 -4.11 13.46
N VAL A 141 -9.88 -3.30 13.93
CA VAL A 141 -9.66 -2.11 14.76
C VAL A 141 -10.25 -2.36 16.14
N ASP A 142 -9.44 -2.19 17.18
CA ASP A 142 -9.86 -2.44 18.57
C ASP A 142 -10.00 -1.13 19.35
N LEU A 143 -11.12 -0.96 20.07
CA LEU A 143 -11.23 0.06 21.11
C LEU A 143 -10.63 -0.50 22.40
N CYS A 144 -9.41 -0.06 22.72
CA CYS A 144 -8.63 -0.61 23.83
C CYS A 144 -8.48 0.35 25.01
N SER A 145 -8.55 -0.18 26.23
CA SER A 145 -8.22 0.56 27.46
C SER A 145 -6.72 0.50 27.76
N MET A 146 -6.12 1.66 28.02
CA MET A 146 -4.71 1.76 28.44
C MET A 146 -4.48 1.41 29.91
N LEU A 147 -5.53 1.47 30.74
CA LEU A 147 -5.44 1.41 32.20
C LEU A 147 -6.06 0.15 32.81
N LYS A 148 -7.07 -0.45 32.15
CA LYS A 148 -7.66 -1.71 32.60
C LYS A 148 -6.64 -2.86 32.51
N LYS A 149 -6.89 -3.91 33.28
CA LYS A 149 -6.05 -5.12 33.29
C LYS A 149 -6.02 -5.75 31.89
N LYS A 150 -4.83 -6.08 31.41
CA LYS A 150 -4.62 -6.80 30.14
C LYS A 150 -5.35 -8.14 30.11
N GLN A 151 -5.66 -8.59 28.91
CA GLN A 151 -6.25 -9.90 28.65
C GLN A 151 -5.27 -11.03 29.01
N GLN A 152 -5.76 -12.27 29.02
CA GLN A 152 -4.96 -13.44 29.40
C GLN A 152 -3.80 -13.71 28.45
N ASP A 153 -3.96 -13.39 27.16
CA ASP A 153 -2.92 -13.46 26.13
C ASP A 153 -1.88 -12.33 26.23
N GLY A 154 -2.11 -11.34 27.11
CA GLY A 154 -1.25 -10.19 27.31
C GLY A 154 -1.57 -8.99 26.42
N TYR A 155 -2.58 -9.05 25.55
CA TYR A 155 -3.06 -7.90 24.78
C TYR A 155 -3.83 -6.91 25.67
N TYR A 156 -4.09 -5.72 25.14
CA TYR A 156 -4.85 -4.70 25.87
C TYR A 156 -6.27 -5.19 26.18
N HIS A 157 -6.85 -4.65 27.25
CA HIS A 157 -8.29 -4.84 27.46
C HIS A 157 -9.04 -4.19 26.30
N THR A 158 -9.91 -4.93 25.65
CA THR A 158 -10.66 -4.49 24.46
C THR A 158 -12.12 -4.34 24.85
N GLU A 159 -12.67 -3.14 24.69
CA GLU A 159 -14.08 -2.85 24.93
C GLU A 159 -14.94 -3.38 23.77
N THR A 160 -14.47 -3.18 22.53
CA THR A 160 -15.08 -3.71 21.31
C THR A 160 -14.05 -3.81 20.19
N SER A 161 -14.37 -4.58 19.15
CA SER A 161 -13.56 -4.78 17.95
C SER A 161 -14.42 -4.64 16.71
N LEU A 162 -13.91 -3.91 15.73
CA LEU A 162 -14.47 -3.85 14.39
C LEU A 162 -13.61 -4.67 13.43
N GLN A 163 -14.21 -5.64 12.74
CA GLN A 163 -13.50 -6.47 11.77
C GLN A 163 -13.38 -5.74 10.42
N LEU A 164 -12.20 -5.82 9.81
CA LEU A 164 -11.90 -5.30 8.48
C LEU A 164 -11.66 -6.43 7.47
N GLY A 165 -11.15 -7.58 7.94
CA GLY A 165 -10.95 -8.79 7.15
C GLY A 165 -12.15 -9.73 7.26
N GLY A 166 -12.88 -9.93 6.16
CA GLY A 166 -14.06 -10.81 6.16
C GLY A 166 -14.83 -10.81 4.84
N HIS A 167 -14.74 -9.72 4.07
CA HIS A 167 -15.09 -9.77 2.67
C HIS A 167 -13.89 -10.26 1.86
N ARG A 168 -13.61 -11.56 1.94
CA ARG A 168 -13.16 -12.21 0.71
C ARG A 168 -14.23 -11.85 -0.32
N ARG A 169 -13.94 -10.96 -1.27
CA ARG A 169 -14.46 -11.26 -2.60
C ARG A 169 -14.06 -12.70 -2.81
N SER A 170 -15.03 -13.60 -2.96
CA SER A 170 -14.76 -14.92 -3.49
C SER A 170 -13.72 -14.74 -4.58
N GLU A 171 -12.61 -15.50 -4.55
CA GLU A 171 -11.71 -15.49 -5.70
C GLU A 171 -12.61 -15.57 -6.93
N PRO A 172 -12.50 -14.60 -7.88
CA PRO A 172 -13.37 -14.59 -9.03
C PRO A 172 -13.26 -15.99 -9.63
N ASP A 173 -14.41 -16.66 -9.74
CA ASP A 173 -14.38 -18.04 -10.17
C ASP A 173 -13.71 -18.12 -11.55
N GLU A 174 -13.22 -19.30 -11.91
CA GLU A 174 -12.52 -19.49 -13.18
C GLU A 174 -13.35 -18.98 -14.37
N ALA A 175 -14.68 -19.07 -14.28
CA ALA A 175 -15.60 -18.58 -15.31
C ALA A 175 -15.64 -17.05 -15.40
N GLU A 176 -15.56 -16.33 -14.28
CA GLU A 176 -15.44 -14.87 -14.24
C GLU A 176 -14.09 -14.42 -14.84
N LEU A 177 -13.00 -15.08 -14.49
CA LEU A 177 -11.67 -14.81 -15.06
C LEU A 177 -11.63 -15.08 -16.58
N LEU A 178 -12.26 -16.17 -17.04
CA LEU A 178 -12.43 -16.49 -18.46
C LEU A 178 -13.27 -15.44 -19.20
N ARG A 179 -14.31 -14.90 -18.56
CA ARG A 179 -15.15 -13.83 -19.15
C ARG A 179 -14.38 -12.52 -19.29
N VAL A 180 -13.66 -12.12 -18.24
CA VAL A 180 -12.87 -10.88 -18.22
C VAL A 180 -11.72 -10.98 -19.23
N SER A 181 -10.98 -12.09 -19.25
CA SER A 181 -9.91 -12.29 -20.22
C SER A 181 -10.41 -12.29 -21.67
N ARG A 182 -11.55 -12.96 -21.96
CA ARG A 182 -12.17 -12.92 -23.29
C ARG A 182 -12.50 -11.48 -23.72
N ARG A 183 -13.14 -10.70 -22.84
CA ARG A 183 -13.51 -9.32 -23.13
C ARG A 183 -12.28 -8.45 -23.42
N LEU A 184 -11.21 -8.60 -22.65
CA LEU A 184 -9.96 -7.86 -22.87
C LEU A 184 -9.33 -8.20 -24.23
N VAL A 185 -9.34 -9.47 -24.62
CA VAL A 185 -8.85 -9.91 -25.93
C VAL A 185 -9.72 -9.34 -27.06
N GLU A 186 -11.05 -9.41 -26.93
CA GLU A 186 -11.98 -8.86 -27.92
C GLU A 186 -11.79 -7.34 -28.09
N ASP A 187 -11.65 -6.59 -26.99
CA ASP A 187 -11.38 -5.16 -27.03
C ASP A 187 -10.04 -4.84 -27.69
N ALA A 188 -8.99 -5.61 -27.40
CA ALA A 188 -7.68 -5.44 -28.02
C ALA A 188 -7.73 -5.72 -29.53
N VAL A 189 -8.40 -6.79 -29.95
CA VAL A 189 -8.58 -7.13 -31.37
C VAL A 189 -9.38 -6.05 -32.09
N ASN A 190 -10.47 -5.57 -31.50
CA ASN A 190 -11.28 -4.50 -32.07
C ASN A 190 -10.47 -3.21 -32.26
N ARG A 191 -9.66 -2.84 -31.27
CA ARG A 191 -8.76 -1.67 -31.37
C ARG A 191 -7.71 -1.86 -32.48
N ALA A 192 -7.09 -3.03 -32.56
CA ALA A 192 -6.12 -3.33 -33.62
C ALA A 192 -6.75 -3.30 -35.02
N LEU A 193 -7.98 -3.81 -35.17
CA LEU A 193 -8.70 -3.78 -36.45
C LEU A 193 -9.08 -2.35 -36.86
N LEU A 194 -9.51 -1.52 -35.91
CA LEU A 194 -9.79 -0.11 -36.14
C LEU A 194 -8.54 0.65 -36.57
N GLN A 195 -7.42 0.39 -35.90
CA GLN A 195 -6.12 0.95 -36.27
C GLN A 195 -5.72 0.55 -37.70
N TYR A 196 -5.81 -0.73 -38.05
CA TYR A 196 -5.51 -1.22 -39.40
C TYR A 196 -6.39 -0.56 -40.47
N LYS A 197 -7.71 -0.43 -40.22
CA LYS A 197 -8.62 0.26 -41.15
C LYS A 197 -8.23 1.73 -41.34
N GLN A 198 -7.83 2.40 -40.27
CA GLN A 198 -7.43 3.80 -40.33
C GLN A 198 -6.13 3.98 -41.14
N GLU A 199 -5.14 3.12 -40.89
CA GLU A 199 -3.85 3.12 -41.59
C GLU A 199 -4.00 2.74 -43.08
N THR A 200 -4.90 1.82 -43.41
CA THR A 200 -5.12 1.40 -44.82
C THR A 200 -6.00 2.36 -45.62
N LEU A 201 -6.95 3.07 -44.99
CA LEU A 201 -7.77 4.08 -45.65
C LEU A 201 -7.04 5.43 -45.80
N GLN A 202 -6.13 5.79 -44.88
CA GLN A 202 -5.30 6.99 -45.03
C GLN A 202 -4.20 6.82 -46.08
N ASN A 203 -3.73 5.59 -46.33
CA ASN A 203 -2.69 5.27 -47.32
C ASN A 203 -3.27 4.86 -48.69
N GLY A 204 -4.39 5.45 -49.11
CA GLY A 204 -5.11 5.06 -50.33
C GLY A 204 -4.23 4.92 -51.58
N GLY A 205 -4.12 3.69 -52.08
CA GLY A 205 -3.51 3.36 -53.37
C GLY A 205 -3.99 1.98 -53.85
N GLY A 206 -5.20 1.93 -54.41
CA GLY A 206 -5.78 0.71 -54.97
C GLY A 206 -5.09 0.24 -56.26
N PRO A 207 -5.08 -1.07 -56.57
CA PRO A 207 -4.49 -1.58 -57.81
C PRO A 207 -5.55 -1.72 -58.92
N ASN A 208 -5.39 -0.97 -60.02
CA ASN A 208 -5.77 -1.31 -61.41
C ASN A 208 -5.58 -0.06 -62.29
N ALA A 209 -5.10 -0.06 -63.53
CA ALA A 209 -4.55 -1.05 -64.45
C ALA A 209 -4.10 -0.25 -65.69
N THR A 210 -2.92 -0.49 -66.30
CA THR A 210 -2.76 -0.35 -67.76
C THR A 210 -1.45 -0.98 -68.26
N ALA A 211 -1.63 -2.00 -69.11
CA ALA A 211 -0.91 -2.47 -70.31
C ALA A 211 0.63 -2.30 -70.51
N PRO A 212 1.27 -3.22 -71.26
CA PRO A 212 2.72 -3.33 -71.40
C PRO A 212 3.31 -2.58 -72.63
N GLN A 213 4.54 -2.10 -72.52
CA GLN A 213 5.41 -1.76 -73.67
C GLN A 213 6.87 -2.18 -73.40
N PRO A 214 7.59 -2.81 -74.38
CA PRO A 214 9.02 -3.08 -74.32
C PRO A 214 9.81 -2.21 -75.35
N PRO A 215 11.10 -2.46 -75.60
CA PRO A 215 12.28 -2.00 -74.86
C PRO A 215 13.14 -0.98 -75.67
N GLY A 216 14.13 -0.31 -75.05
CA GLY A 216 14.99 0.65 -75.75
C GLY A 216 16.34 0.96 -75.07
N ASN A 217 17.33 0.17 -75.46
CA ASN A 217 18.79 0.37 -75.58
C ASN A 217 19.57 1.51 -74.87
N THR A 218 20.70 1.04 -74.29
CA THR A 218 22.07 1.60 -74.25
C THR A 218 22.29 2.97 -73.62
N ASP A 219 23.08 3.01 -72.54
CA ASP A 219 24.50 3.31 -72.78
C ASP A 219 25.42 2.71 -71.71
N GLU A 220 26.58 2.26 -72.20
CA GLU A 220 27.69 1.71 -71.44
C GLU A 220 28.51 2.85 -70.82
N THR A 221 28.98 2.69 -69.58
CA THR A 221 30.40 3.00 -69.33
C THR A 221 30.93 2.14 -68.18
N LYS A 222 31.85 1.25 -68.57
CA LYS A 222 32.83 0.57 -67.71
C LYS A 222 33.66 1.58 -66.93
N THR A 223 34.04 1.23 -65.72
CA THR A 223 35.42 0.99 -65.24
C THR A 223 35.45 1.15 -63.72
N ASP A 224 36.33 0.54 -62.95
CA ASP A 224 36.99 -0.76 -62.91
C ASP A 224 37.76 -0.72 -61.59
N THR A 225 37.96 -1.85 -60.92
CA THR A 225 39.01 -2.08 -59.89
C THR A 225 38.86 -1.31 -58.54
N THR A 226 39.17 -1.82 -57.34
CA THR A 226 39.92 -3.00 -56.88
C THR A 226 39.54 -3.33 -55.43
N ALA A 227 39.65 -4.61 -55.12
CA ALA A 227 39.74 -5.33 -53.85
C ALA A 227 40.33 -4.62 -52.61
N ASN A 228 39.79 -4.96 -51.43
CA ASN A 228 40.43 -5.84 -50.42
C ASN A 228 39.57 -5.84 -49.13
N SER A 229 39.03 -7.00 -48.72
CA SER A 229 39.61 -7.98 -47.78
C SER A 229 39.26 -7.69 -46.32
N THR A 230 38.33 -8.47 -45.74
CA THR A 230 38.57 -9.56 -44.75
C THR A 230 38.89 -9.02 -43.35
N THR A 231 37.98 -9.14 -42.38
CA THR A 231 37.90 -10.21 -41.35
C THR A 231 36.72 -9.80 -40.46
N ASP A 232 35.68 -10.56 -40.14
CA ASP A 232 35.46 -11.96 -39.78
C ASP A 232 36.04 -12.42 -38.42
N TYR A 233 35.09 -12.79 -37.56
CA TYR A 233 35.12 -13.65 -36.36
C TYR A 233 35.62 -13.16 -34.98
N ARG A 234 34.62 -13.05 -34.07
CA ARG A 234 34.39 -13.97 -32.92
C ARG A 234 35.03 -13.63 -31.57
N LYS A 235 34.23 -13.07 -30.65
CA LYS A 235 33.61 -13.76 -29.50
C LYS A 235 32.70 -12.80 -28.75
#